data_AF-A0A1G5I6L3-F1
#
_entry.id   AF-A0A1G5I6L3-F1
#
_cell.length_a   1.000
_cell.length_b   1.000
_cell.length_c   1.000
_cell.angle_alpha   90.00
_cell.angle_beta   90.00
_cell.angle_gamma   90.00
#
_symmetry.space_group_name_H-M   'P 1'
#
loop_
_entity.id
_entity.type
_entity.pdbx_description
1 polymer ?
#
loop_
_entity_poly.entity_id
_entity_poly.type
_entity_poly.pdbx_seq_one_letter_code
_entity_poly.pdbx_strand_id
1 'polypeptide(L)'
;MKNDAFSLFRNISIFFSEGGHFSEIFSLIGVDSICIYGMGEMGTILLNDLRSYGTLKILATFDRKNNKTYDELIRYGCPIVVTPIGHYEEIRKILIEEGIDGKRIISLAQIFSLYFYLRKCHITNFSLGNSKEFLIVGANFDNKGSEAMTFVTIKELRRRYNNCAIWFCPNFWDTIYEKRNYRMIVLEDGREKGSVCSEIIPRLTGIIDVSGYCVSSERGFGDTERTLNYIKMAYEFNIPYYFMPQSFGPLDYPKYKLAEMKELFSYAKVVYAREDEGKKILEKVLGLSNVSLSADMVLQCPDLKTRDVYLDINENKKKECCIASGGVAIVPNSNLLRYHSVEELVNMYFEIIDYLLSFGKKVYIVSHSNESAIIHDLKARYDGNESVIVLDYLYDCFAFSETIQHADFVISSRYHALAHAYKLFIPCIAIGWSSKYNGLMRIMGQEDYLYDIREKIDISKICRMIDKLETKKDVDLNIIREKMRDIQSENCFAIFDDPK
;
A
#
# COMPACT_ATOMS: atom_id res chain seq x y z
N MET A 1 14.77 -10.89 -15.74
CA MET A 1 15.23 -12.19 -16.33
C MET A 1 16.65 -12.64 -15.92
N LYS A 2 17.76 -11.92 -16.19
CA LYS A 2 19.12 -12.39 -15.75
C LYS A 2 19.32 -12.35 -14.22
N ASN A 3 18.57 -11.50 -13.50
CA ASN A 3 18.67 -11.38 -12.04
C ASN A 3 17.88 -12.46 -11.29
N ASP A 4 16.80 -12.99 -11.85
CA ASP A 4 15.84 -13.83 -11.13
C ASP A 4 16.38 -15.25 -10.93
N ALA A 5 17.04 -15.79 -11.96
CA ALA A 5 17.76 -17.06 -11.85
C ALA A 5 18.89 -16.97 -10.81
N PHE A 6 19.67 -15.89 -10.82
CA PHE A 6 20.76 -15.67 -9.86
C PHE A 6 20.23 -15.52 -8.42
N SER A 7 19.15 -14.77 -8.22
CA SER A 7 18.47 -14.63 -6.92
C SER A 7 18.00 -15.99 -6.40
N LEU A 8 17.39 -16.81 -7.26
CA LEU A 8 16.95 -18.15 -6.88
C LEU A 8 18.13 -19.05 -6.52
N PHE A 9 19.18 -19.11 -7.35
CA PHE A 9 20.37 -19.90 -7.04
C PHE A 9 20.96 -19.49 -5.69
N ARG A 10 21.11 -18.19 -5.43
CA ARG A 10 21.57 -17.68 -4.14
C ARG A 10 20.67 -18.14 -2.98
N ASN A 11 19.35 -18.00 -3.12
CA ASN A 11 18.40 -18.38 -2.08
C ASN A 11 18.41 -19.89 -1.81
N ILE A 12 18.57 -20.71 -2.84
CA ILE A 12 18.71 -22.17 -2.73
C ILE A 12 20.02 -22.54 -2.06
N SER A 13 21.13 -21.92 -2.44
CA SER A 13 22.43 -22.15 -1.81
C SER A 13 22.38 -21.82 -0.31
N ILE A 14 21.75 -20.70 0.06
CA ILE A 14 21.54 -20.34 1.48
C ILE A 14 20.67 -21.39 2.16
N PHE A 15 19.54 -21.77 1.56
CA PHE A 15 18.62 -22.76 2.10
C PHE A 15 19.30 -24.10 2.39
N PHE A 16 20.08 -24.63 1.44
CA PHE A 16 20.85 -25.86 1.65
C PHE A 16 21.99 -25.68 2.65
N SER A 17 22.65 -24.51 2.69
CA SER A 17 23.71 -24.25 3.67
C SER A 17 23.20 -24.22 5.12
N GLU A 18 21.92 -23.91 5.32
CA GLU A 18 21.23 -23.99 6.61
C GLU A 18 20.70 -25.40 6.93
N GLY A 19 20.95 -26.39 6.06
CA GLY A 19 20.46 -27.76 6.22
C GLY A 19 19.01 -27.98 5.78
N GLY A 20 18.43 -27.05 5.02
CA GLY A 20 17.07 -27.18 4.50
C GLY A 20 16.94 -28.19 3.37
N HIS A 21 15.75 -28.79 3.25
CA HIS A 21 15.40 -29.73 2.17
C HIS A 21 14.11 -29.32 1.46
N PHE A 22 14.00 -29.56 0.15
CA PHE A 22 12.80 -29.20 -0.61
C PHE A 22 11.53 -29.84 -0.06
N SER A 23 11.62 -31.02 0.54
CA SER A 23 10.48 -31.68 1.19
C SER A 23 9.88 -30.85 2.34
N GLU A 24 10.72 -30.12 3.09
CA GLU A 24 10.28 -29.17 4.12
C GLU A 24 9.43 -28.05 3.51
N ILE A 25 9.84 -27.55 2.35
CA ILE A 25 9.13 -26.48 1.64
C ILE A 25 7.72 -26.92 1.27
N PHE A 26 7.59 -28.06 0.58
CA PHE A 26 6.29 -28.56 0.13
C PHE A 26 5.39 -28.96 1.29
N SER A 27 5.96 -29.52 2.36
CA SER A 27 5.24 -29.80 3.60
C SER A 27 4.67 -28.52 4.23
N LEU A 28 5.47 -27.44 4.32
CA LEU A 28 5.03 -26.17 4.91
C LEU A 28 3.90 -25.50 4.12
N ILE A 29 3.90 -25.63 2.79
CA ILE A 29 2.83 -25.10 1.92
C ILE A 29 1.67 -26.09 1.72
N GLY A 30 1.65 -27.20 2.46
CA GLY A 30 0.54 -28.17 2.45
C GLY A 30 0.36 -28.88 1.11
N VAL A 31 1.46 -29.22 0.44
CA VAL A 31 1.48 -29.95 -0.84
C VAL A 31 2.07 -31.35 -0.61
N ASP A 32 1.31 -32.38 -0.95
CA ASP A 32 1.67 -33.80 -0.76
C ASP A 32 2.17 -34.48 -2.05
N SER A 33 1.89 -33.86 -3.20
CA SER A 33 2.20 -34.39 -4.51
C SER A 33 2.46 -33.26 -5.52
N ILE A 34 3.38 -33.49 -6.44
CA ILE A 34 3.72 -32.52 -7.48
C ILE A 34 4.02 -33.20 -8.82
N CYS A 35 3.89 -32.41 -9.89
CA CYS A 35 4.56 -32.64 -11.15
C CYS A 35 5.70 -31.63 -11.31
N ILE A 36 6.80 -32.01 -11.95
CA ILE A 36 7.93 -31.12 -12.22
C ILE A 36 7.99 -30.89 -13.73
N TYR A 37 7.99 -29.64 -14.17
CA TYR A 37 8.16 -29.25 -15.57
C TYR A 37 9.52 -28.58 -15.77
N GLY A 38 10.33 -29.14 -16.66
CA GLY A 38 11.71 -28.76 -16.97
C GLY A 38 12.72 -29.53 -16.13
N MET A 39 13.51 -30.38 -16.78
CA MET A 39 14.54 -31.23 -16.14
C MET A 39 15.96 -30.74 -16.42
N GLY A 40 16.14 -29.42 -16.56
CA GLY A 40 17.45 -28.79 -16.57
C GLY A 40 18.18 -28.93 -15.21
N GLU A 41 19.20 -28.10 -14.99
CA GLU A 41 19.99 -28.12 -13.75
C GLU A 41 19.11 -28.03 -12.49
N MET A 42 18.21 -27.04 -12.45
CA MET A 42 17.33 -26.79 -11.31
C MET A 42 16.30 -27.91 -11.08
N GLY A 43 15.70 -28.42 -12.16
CA GLY A 43 14.78 -29.56 -12.08
C GLY A 43 15.47 -30.84 -11.58
N THR A 44 16.73 -31.03 -11.97
CA THR A 44 17.54 -32.16 -11.50
C THR A 44 17.90 -32.03 -10.03
N ILE A 45 18.32 -30.84 -9.58
CA ILE A 45 18.61 -30.56 -8.17
C ILE A 45 17.35 -30.81 -7.32
N LEU A 46 16.21 -30.24 -7.72
CA LEU A 46 14.91 -30.43 -7.06
C LEU A 46 14.53 -31.92 -6.96
N LEU A 47 14.60 -32.64 -8.07
CA LEU A 47 14.26 -34.06 -8.12
C LEU A 47 15.15 -34.92 -7.23
N ASN A 48 16.47 -34.67 -7.24
CA ASN A 48 17.44 -35.46 -6.48
C ASN A 48 17.27 -35.26 -4.97
N ASP A 49 17.07 -34.03 -4.51
CA ASP A 49 16.85 -33.74 -3.10
C ASP A 49 15.52 -34.34 -2.61
N LEU A 50 14.43 -34.16 -3.36
CA LEU A 50 13.13 -34.75 -3.02
C LEU A 50 13.17 -36.28 -2.96
N ARG A 51 13.95 -36.95 -3.82
CA ARG A 51 14.15 -38.41 -3.77
C ARG A 51 14.99 -38.86 -2.57
N SER A 52 15.92 -38.02 -2.13
CA SER A 52 16.87 -38.36 -1.07
C SER A 52 16.27 -38.12 0.33
N TYR A 53 15.41 -37.12 0.48
CA TYR A 53 14.96 -36.62 1.78
C TYR A 53 13.43 -36.38 1.89
N GLY A 54 12.65 -36.73 0.86
CA GLY A 54 11.23 -36.39 0.79
C GLY A 54 10.27 -37.58 0.91
N THR A 55 9.13 -37.33 1.58
CA THR A 55 7.91 -38.15 1.49
C THR A 55 6.95 -37.65 0.41
N LEU A 56 7.28 -36.52 -0.23
CA LEU A 56 6.50 -35.88 -1.30
C LEU A 56 6.38 -36.79 -2.51
N LYS A 57 5.15 -36.99 -3.00
CA LYS A 57 4.90 -37.85 -4.15
C LYS A 57 5.14 -37.11 -5.47
N ILE A 58 6.22 -37.43 -6.15
CA ILE A 58 6.50 -36.91 -7.49
C ILE A 58 5.72 -37.75 -8.50
N LEU A 59 4.59 -37.23 -8.98
CA LEU A 59 3.68 -37.97 -9.86
C LEU A 59 4.23 -38.09 -11.28
N ALA A 60 4.91 -37.05 -11.77
CA ALA A 60 5.63 -37.11 -13.02
C ALA A 60 6.61 -35.94 -13.20
N THR A 61 7.62 -36.19 -14.02
CA THR A 61 8.54 -35.19 -14.57
C THR A 61 8.27 -35.02 -16.06
N PHE A 62 8.28 -33.78 -16.52
CA PHE A 62 8.02 -33.38 -17.90
C PHE A 62 9.13 -32.47 -18.39
N ASP A 63 9.41 -32.58 -19.68
CA ASP A 63 10.31 -31.68 -20.40
C ASP A 63 9.78 -31.55 -21.82
N ARG A 64 10.04 -30.42 -22.50
CA ARG A 64 9.59 -30.16 -23.87
C ARG A 64 10.10 -31.22 -24.86
N LYS A 65 11.15 -31.96 -24.49
CA LYS A 65 11.77 -33.04 -25.26
C LYS A 65 11.23 -34.44 -24.94
N ASN A 66 10.38 -34.60 -23.93
CA ASN A 66 9.87 -35.92 -23.51
C ASN A 66 8.51 -36.23 -24.15
N ASN A 67 8.34 -37.46 -24.66
CA ASN A 67 7.11 -37.98 -25.30
C ASN A 67 5.94 -38.25 -24.31
N LYS A 68 5.92 -37.65 -23.12
CA LYS A 68 4.78 -37.83 -22.21
C LYS A 68 3.63 -36.94 -22.63
N THR A 69 2.40 -37.46 -22.59
CA THR A 69 1.20 -36.74 -23.01
C THR A 69 0.69 -35.80 -21.92
N TYR A 70 0.28 -34.58 -22.28
CA TYR A 70 -0.34 -33.61 -21.37
C TYR A 70 -1.60 -34.15 -20.66
N ASP A 71 -2.26 -35.17 -21.24
CA ASP A 71 -3.36 -35.93 -20.62
C ASP A 71 -3.02 -36.54 -19.24
N GLU A 72 -1.74 -36.85 -18.98
CA GLU A 72 -1.31 -37.32 -17.66
C GLU A 72 -1.30 -36.17 -16.65
N LEU A 73 -0.81 -34.98 -17.03
CA LEU A 73 -0.78 -33.78 -16.19
C LEU A 73 -2.18 -33.33 -15.77
N ILE A 74 -3.13 -33.38 -16.70
CA ILE A 74 -4.52 -33.02 -16.45
C ILE A 74 -5.08 -33.94 -15.36
N ARG A 75 -4.90 -35.27 -15.51
CA ARG A 75 -5.43 -36.29 -14.59
C ARG A 75 -4.88 -36.20 -13.17
N TYR A 76 -3.63 -35.81 -12.97
CA TYR A 76 -3.02 -35.83 -11.64
C TYR A 76 -3.59 -34.80 -10.66
N GLY A 77 -4.17 -33.69 -11.13
CA GLY A 77 -4.78 -32.67 -10.27
C GLY A 77 -3.83 -31.90 -9.34
N CYS A 78 -2.57 -32.31 -9.19
CA CYS A 78 -1.58 -31.69 -8.29
C CYS A 78 -0.93 -30.43 -8.89
N PRO A 79 -0.23 -29.62 -8.07
CA PRO A 79 0.60 -28.52 -8.55
C PRO A 79 1.69 -28.97 -9.54
N ILE A 80 2.01 -28.10 -10.50
CA ILE A 80 3.05 -28.25 -11.51
C ILE A 80 4.14 -27.21 -11.23
N VAL A 81 5.29 -27.69 -10.77
CA VAL A 81 6.45 -26.87 -10.45
C VAL A 81 7.27 -26.64 -11.71
N VAL A 82 7.24 -25.41 -12.21
CA VAL A 82 8.03 -24.97 -13.37
C VAL A 82 9.40 -24.51 -12.90
N THR A 83 10.44 -25.24 -13.30
CA THR A 83 11.83 -24.91 -12.93
C THR A 83 12.55 -23.95 -13.90
N PRO A 84 12.22 -23.90 -15.21
CA PRO A 84 12.81 -22.93 -16.13
C PRO A 84 12.15 -21.54 -15.98
N ILE A 85 12.52 -20.80 -14.94
CA ILE A 85 11.87 -19.52 -14.58
C ILE A 85 11.98 -18.47 -15.68
N GLY A 86 13.10 -18.42 -16.42
CA GLY A 86 13.26 -17.51 -17.56
C GLY A 86 12.29 -17.78 -18.72
N HIS A 87 11.63 -18.94 -18.74
CA HIS A 87 10.63 -19.32 -19.74
C HIS A 87 9.26 -19.57 -19.12
N TYR A 88 9.04 -19.11 -17.88
CA TYR A 88 7.82 -19.42 -17.12
C TYR A 88 6.55 -19.04 -17.88
N GLU A 89 6.45 -17.81 -18.41
CA GLU A 89 5.26 -17.35 -19.14
C GLU A 89 4.98 -18.14 -20.41
N GLU A 90 6.03 -18.47 -21.18
CA GLU A 90 5.90 -19.30 -22.39
C GLU A 90 5.37 -20.70 -22.02
N ILE A 91 5.97 -21.32 -21.00
CA ILE A 91 5.59 -22.64 -20.51
C ILE A 91 4.16 -22.62 -19.98
N ARG A 92 3.83 -21.63 -19.14
CA ARG A 92 2.50 -21.47 -18.55
C ARG A 92 1.43 -21.33 -19.63
N LYS A 93 1.69 -20.51 -20.66
CA LYS A 93 0.78 -20.36 -21.79
C LYS A 93 0.54 -21.68 -22.51
N ILE A 94 1.60 -22.42 -22.83
CA ILE A 94 1.49 -23.75 -23.47
C ILE A 94 0.66 -24.69 -22.60
N LEU A 95 0.95 -24.79 -21.30
CA LEU A 95 0.22 -25.68 -20.40
C LEU A 95 -1.28 -25.32 -20.33
N ILE A 96 -1.63 -24.04 -20.31
CA ILE A 96 -3.02 -23.58 -20.33
C ILE A 96 -3.70 -23.90 -21.67
N GLU A 97 -3.01 -23.72 -22.80
CA GLU A 97 -3.52 -24.09 -24.14
C GLU A 97 -3.79 -25.60 -24.26
N GLU A 98 -3.03 -26.42 -23.54
CA GLU A 98 -3.22 -27.86 -23.40
C GLU A 98 -4.29 -28.25 -22.35
N GLY A 99 -5.03 -27.28 -21.81
CA GLY A 99 -6.17 -27.52 -20.90
C GLY A 99 -5.81 -27.70 -19.43
N ILE A 100 -4.59 -27.37 -19.02
CA ILE A 100 -4.18 -27.39 -17.61
C ILE A 100 -4.70 -26.13 -16.92
N ASP A 101 -5.33 -26.31 -15.75
CA ASP A 101 -5.73 -25.19 -14.91
C ASP A 101 -4.52 -24.37 -14.48
N GLY A 102 -4.48 -23.09 -14.92
CA GLY A 102 -3.42 -22.15 -14.63
C GLY A 102 -3.16 -21.92 -13.13
N LYS A 103 -4.13 -22.22 -12.24
CA LYS A 103 -3.96 -22.18 -10.78
C LYS A 103 -2.96 -23.21 -10.26
N ARG A 104 -2.76 -24.30 -11.00
CA ARG A 104 -1.86 -25.40 -10.63
C ARG A 104 -0.42 -25.12 -11.05
N ILE A 105 -0.19 -24.16 -11.94
CA ILE A 105 1.13 -23.88 -12.49
C ILE A 105 1.80 -22.83 -11.60
N ILE A 106 2.98 -23.19 -11.06
CA ILE A 106 3.73 -22.33 -10.16
C ILE A 106 5.23 -22.48 -10.43
N SER A 107 5.95 -21.38 -10.43
CA SER A 107 7.39 -21.35 -10.57
C SER A 107 8.07 -21.79 -9.27
N LEU A 108 9.24 -22.40 -9.41
CA LEU A 108 10.08 -22.73 -8.26
C LEU A 108 10.45 -21.48 -7.45
N ALA A 109 10.63 -20.33 -8.11
CA ALA A 109 10.93 -19.07 -7.44
C ALA A 109 9.82 -18.62 -6.49
N GLN A 110 8.55 -18.67 -6.90
CA GLN A 110 7.45 -18.28 -6.02
C GLN A 110 7.21 -19.26 -4.89
N ILE A 111 7.43 -20.56 -5.10
CA ILE A 111 7.41 -21.55 -4.02
C ILE A 111 8.42 -21.16 -2.92
N PHE A 112 9.64 -20.77 -3.31
CA PHE A 112 10.64 -20.29 -2.34
C PHE A 112 10.25 -18.99 -1.65
N SER A 113 9.79 -18.00 -2.40
CA SER A 113 9.34 -16.72 -1.84
C SER A 113 8.25 -16.93 -0.80
N LEU A 114 7.27 -17.78 -1.11
CA LEU A 114 6.20 -18.18 -0.20
C LEU A 114 6.75 -18.91 1.03
N TYR A 115 7.63 -19.91 0.83
CA TYR A 115 8.26 -20.66 1.92
C TYR A 115 8.96 -19.76 2.94
N PHE A 116 9.88 -18.91 2.47
CA PHE A 116 10.63 -18.02 3.36
C PHE A 116 9.71 -17.05 4.10
N TYR A 117 8.66 -16.56 3.44
CA TYR A 117 7.66 -15.72 4.06
C TYR A 117 6.88 -16.46 5.16
N LEU A 118 6.37 -17.66 4.88
CA LEU A 118 5.60 -18.45 5.85
C LEU A 118 6.46 -18.81 7.07
N ARG A 119 7.71 -19.23 6.85
CA ARG A 119 8.69 -19.54 7.90
C ARG A 119 8.93 -18.32 8.79
N LYS A 120 9.21 -17.15 8.20
CA LYS A 120 9.41 -15.90 8.96
C LYS A 120 8.16 -15.47 9.72
N CYS A 121 6.97 -15.66 9.14
CA CYS A 121 5.70 -15.34 9.79
C CYS A 121 5.28 -16.37 10.86
N HIS A 122 6.00 -17.48 11.02
CA HIS A 122 5.62 -18.64 11.83
C HIS A 122 4.24 -19.22 11.45
N ILE A 123 3.90 -19.21 10.15
CA ILE A 123 2.66 -19.80 9.64
C ILE A 123 2.91 -21.28 9.34
N THR A 124 2.22 -22.17 10.06
CA THR A 124 2.40 -23.64 9.94
C THR A 124 1.25 -24.37 9.26
N ASN A 125 0.08 -23.74 9.15
CA ASN A 125 -1.14 -24.33 8.57
C ASN A 125 -1.51 -23.61 7.26
N PHE A 126 -0.59 -23.61 6.29
CA PHE A 126 -0.81 -23.07 4.95
C PHE A 126 -1.01 -24.22 3.96
N SER A 127 -1.99 -24.10 3.07
CA SER A 127 -2.23 -25.04 1.97
C SER A 127 -2.35 -24.27 0.66
N LEU A 128 -1.41 -24.50 -0.25
CA LEU A 128 -1.36 -23.84 -1.56
C LEU A 128 -2.67 -24.08 -2.32
N GLY A 129 -3.31 -22.98 -2.76
CA GLY A 129 -4.58 -23.03 -3.48
C GLY A 129 -5.84 -23.12 -2.60
N ASN A 130 -5.70 -23.42 -1.30
CA ASN A 130 -6.82 -23.49 -0.36
C ASN A 130 -6.79 -22.36 0.68
N SER A 131 -5.58 -21.99 1.14
CA SER A 131 -5.38 -20.86 2.04
C SER A 131 -5.69 -19.54 1.36
N LYS A 132 -6.13 -18.55 2.14
CA LYS A 132 -6.46 -17.22 1.62
C LYS A 132 -5.19 -16.50 1.17
N GLU A 133 -5.23 -15.93 -0.03
CA GLU A 133 -4.13 -15.15 -0.61
C GLU A 133 -4.68 -13.81 -1.10
N PHE A 134 -4.07 -12.70 -0.69
CA PHE A 134 -4.52 -11.37 -1.08
C PHE A 134 -3.40 -10.62 -1.77
N LEU A 135 -3.74 -9.84 -2.80
CA LEU A 135 -2.79 -8.92 -3.44
C LEU A 135 -3.16 -7.48 -3.10
N ILE A 136 -2.23 -6.76 -2.50
CA ILE A 136 -2.34 -5.32 -2.27
C ILE A 136 -1.73 -4.57 -3.46
N VAL A 137 -2.49 -3.64 -4.03
CA VAL A 137 -2.07 -2.80 -5.16
C VAL A 137 -2.35 -1.32 -4.89
N GLY A 138 -1.76 -0.44 -5.70
CA GLY A 138 -2.10 0.99 -5.68
C GLY A 138 -1.33 1.84 -4.67
N ALA A 139 -0.53 1.21 -3.80
CA ALA A 139 0.28 1.92 -2.81
C ALA A 139 1.75 2.08 -3.19
N ASN A 140 2.38 3.11 -2.64
CA ASN A 140 3.82 3.36 -2.62
C ASN A 140 4.33 3.63 -1.19
N PHE A 141 5.66 3.59 -1.02
CA PHE A 141 6.34 3.80 0.26
C PHE A 141 7.04 5.17 0.37
N ASP A 142 7.03 5.94 -0.72
CA ASP A 142 7.49 7.33 -0.74
C ASP A 142 6.52 8.23 0.04
N ASN A 143 5.21 7.95 -0.06
CA ASN A 143 4.15 8.66 0.65
C ASN A 143 3.71 7.90 1.91
N LYS A 144 3.88 8.50 3.08
CA LYS A 144 3.55 7.87 4.38
C LYS A 144 2.08 7.59 4.60
N GLY A 145 1.21 8.30 3.88
CA GLY A 145 -0.20 7.96 3.82
C GLY A 145 -0.46 6.64 3.10
N SER A 146 0.20 6.46 1.96
CA SER A 146 0.10 5.23 1.18
C SER A 146 0.72 4.03 1.90
N GLU A 147 1.82 4.26 2.62
CA GLU A 147 2.42 3.29 3.52
C GLU A 147 1.44 2.91 4.65
N ALA A 148 0.83 3.89 5.32
CA ALA A 148 -0.13 3.65 6.40
C ALA A 148 -1.36 2.85 5.92
N MET A 149 -1.91 3.15 4.74
CA MET A 149 -3.02 2.37 4.15
C MET A 149 -2.62 0.90 3.89
N THR A 150 -1.40 0.68 3.40
CA THR A 150 -0.85 -0.68 3.22
C THR A 150 -0.75 -1.41 4.57
N PHE A 151 -0.29 -0.73 5.61
CA PHE A 151 -0.12 -1.31 6.94
C PHE A 151 -1.45 -1.64 7.62
N VAL A 152 -2.44 -0.75 7.49
CA VAL A 152 -3.82 -1.03 7.94
C VAL A 152 -4.36 -2.27 7.22
N THR A 153 -4.12 -2.38 5.91
CA THR A 153 -4.55 -3.54 5.12
C THR A 153 -3.91 -4.85 5.60
N ILE A 154 -2.60 -4.85 5.84
CA ILE A 154 -1.89 -6.02 6.38
C ILE A 154 -2.51 -6.46 7.72
N LYS A 155 -2.72 -5.49 8.62
CA LYS A 155 -3.31 -5.75 9.94
C LYS A 155 -4.72 -6.33 9.82
N GLU A 156 -5.60 -5.69 9.04
CA GLU A 156 -7.01 -6.07 8.94
C GLU A 156 -7.22 -7.41 8.23
N LEU A 157 -6.39 -7.74 7.23
CA LEU A 157 -6.40 -9.06 6.60
C LEU A 157 -5.94 -10.15 7.57
N ARG A 158 -4.86 -9.92 8.32
CA ARG A 158 -4.35 -10.92 9.29
C ARG A 158 -5.30 -11.12 10.46
N ARG A 159 -5.94 -10.05 10.93
CA ARG A 159 -6.95 -10.13 12.00
C ARG A 159 -8.09 -11.08 11.65
N ARG A 160 -8.48 -11.13 10.36
CA ARG A 160 -9.55 -11.99 9.84
C ARG A 160 -9.05 -13.36 9.38
N TYR A 161 -7.87 -13.38 8.77
CA TYR A 161 -7.28 -14.54 8.13
C TYR A 161 -5.84 -14.73 8.63
N ASN A 162 -5.69 -15.30 9.83
CA ASN A 162 -4.40 -15.40 10.53
C ASN A 162 -3.29 -16.06 9.69
N ASN A 163 -3.66 -17.04 8.85
CA ASN A 163 -2.73 -17.83 8.02
C ASN A 163 -2.73 -17.40 6.54
N CYS A 164 -3.17 -16.18 6.21
CA CYS A 164 -3.17 -15.73 4.81
C CYS A 164 -1.76 -15.41 4.28
N ALA A 165 -1.58 -15.60 2.98
CA ALA A 165 -0.48 -14.98 2.25
C ALA A 165 -0.90 -13.59 1.79
N ILE A 166 -0.04 -12.59 2.01
CA ILE A 166 -0.26 -11.22 1.57
C ILE A 166 0.85 -10.88 0.58
N TRP A 167 0.46 -10.61 -0.65
CA TRP A 167 1.31 -10.19 -1.74
C TRP A 167 1.18 -8.67 -1.90
N PHE A 168 2.27 -8.01 -2.26
CA PHE A 168 2.29 -6.57 -2.52
C PHE A 168 2.95 -6.31 -3.87
N CYS A 169 2.23 -5.63 -4.77
CA CYS A 169 2.77 -5.17 -6.04
C CYS A 169 3.20 -3.69 -5.93
N PRO A 170 4.51 -3.39 -5.91
CA PRO A 170 5.00 -2.01 -5.85
C PRO A 170 4.67 -1.25 -7.14
N ASN A 171 4.61 0.09 -7.07
CA ASN A 171 4.58 0.89 -8.30
C ASN A 171 5.96 0.89 -8.97
N PHE A 172 6.00 1.07 -10.29
CA PHE A 172 7.21 1.03 -11.13
C PHE A 172 8.38 1.88 -10.58
N TRP A 173 8.05 3.02 -9.98
CA TRP A 173 8.97 4.04 -9.48
C TRP A 173 9.37 3.84 -8.02
N ASP A 174 8.72 2.92 -7.30
CA ASP A 174 8.94 2.76 -5.87
C ASP A 174 10.30 2.09 -5.63
N THR A 175 11.21 2.87 -5.07
CA THR A 175 12.34 2.31 -4.32
C THR A 175 11.76 1.78 -3.03
N ILE A 176 11.52 0.47 -2.94
CA ILE A 176 11.15 -0.16 -1.66
C ILE A 176 12.39 0.00 -0.76
N TYR A 177 12.41 1.09 0.01
CA TYR A 177 13.52 1.51 0.85
C TYR A 177 13.94 0.32 1.73
N GLU A 178 15.06 -0.29 1.36
CA GLU A 178 15.83 -1.32 2.06
C GLU A 178 15.02 -2.36 2.82
N LYS A 179 14.76 -3.53 2.19
CA LYS A 179 14.58 -4.88 2.79
C LYS A 179 14.10 -4.94 4.25
N ARG A 180 13.14 -4.13 4.68
CA ARG A 180 12.49 -4.33 5.97
C ARG A 180 11.74 -5.64 5.85
N ASN A 181 11.89 -6.51 6.86
CA ASN A 181 11.18 -7.77 6.86
C ASN A 181 9.70 -7.48 7.18
N TYR A 182 8.92 -7.13 6.16
CA TYR A 182 7.49 -6.95 6.28
C TYR A 182 6.78 -8.30 6.38
N ARG A 183 5.62 -8.30 7.04
CA ARG A 183 4.64 -9.37 7.07
C ARG A 183 3.84 -9.45 5.75
N MET A 184 4.52 -9.29 4.62
CA MET A 184 4.01 -9.47 3.24
C MET A 184 5.12 -9.92 2.30
N ILE A 185 4.76 -10.48 1.15
CA ILE A 185 5.66 -10.84 0.06
C ILE A 185 5.64 -9.72 -0.97
N VAL A 186 6.77 -9.05 -1.15
CA VAL A 186 6.89 -7.98 -2.15
C VAL A 186 7.32 -8.58 -3.48
N LEU A 187 6.55 -8.32 -4.53
CA LEU A 187 6.84 -8.81 -5.87
C LEU A 187 8.01 -8.03 -6.48
N GLU A 188 8.92 -8.74 -7.15
CA GLU A 188 10.17 -8.17 -7.69
C GLU A 188 9.92 -7.26 -8.93
N ASP A 189 8.78 -7.37 -9.61
CA ASP A 189 8.47 -6.57 -10.80
C ASP A 189 7.19 -5.72 -10.69
N GLY A 190 7.39 -4.42 -10.51
CA GLY A 190 6.64 -3.43 -11.27
C GLY A 190 7.27 -3.15 -12.65
N ARG A 191 8.43 -3.75 -12.98
CA ARG A 191 9.43 -3.19 -13.94
C ARG A 191 9.61 -3.88 -15.30
N GLU A 192 9.39 -5.17 -15.51
CA GLU A 192 9.76 -5.83 -16.78
C GLU A 192 8.75 -6.89 -17.24
N LYS A 193 8.66 -7.11 -18.57
CA LYS A 193 7.77 -8.10 -19.21
C LYS A 193 8.09 -9.53 -18.71
N GLY A 194 7.36 -10.00 -17.71
CA GLY A 194 7.43 -11.38 -17.18
C GLY A 194 6.65 -11.58 -15.87
N SER A 195 5.46 -10.98 -15.80
CA SER A 195 4.70 -10.65 -14.59
C SER A 195 4.57 -11.76 -13.54
N VAL A 196 5.19 -11.57 -12.36
CA VAL A 196 4.94 -12.39 -11.17
C VAL A 196 3.49 -12.29 -10.69
N CYS A 197 2.82 -11.16 -10.96
CA CYS A 197 1.40 -11.02 -10.66
C CYS A 197 0.57 -12.08 -11.42
N SER A 198 0.85 -12.32 -12.70
CA SER A 198 0.09 -13.28 -13.50
C SER A 198 0.23 -14.73 -13.01
N GLU A 199 1.32 -15.03 -12.30
CA GLU A 199 1.56 -16.31 -11.65
C GLU A 199 0.69 -16.51 -10.40
N ILE A 200 0.55 -15.48 -9.56
CA ILE A 200 -0.20 -15.60 -8.29
C ILE A 200 -1.70 -15.35 -8.47
N ILE A 201 -2.09 -14.49 -9.42
CA ILE A 201 -3.47 -14.02 -9.61
C ILE A 201 -4.51 -15.14 -9.68
N PRO A 202 -4.28 -16.24 -10.43
CA PRO A 202 -5.26 -17.32 -10.50
C PRO A 202 -5.66 -17.91 -9.13
N ARG A 203 -4.77 -17.83 -8.13
CA ARG A 203 -4.96 -18.38 -6.78
C ARG A 203 -5.46 -17.35 -5.76
N LEU A 204 -5.54 -16.08 -6.13
CA LEU A 204 -5.91 -15.02 -5.18
C LEU A 204 -7.36 -15.17 -4.70
N THR A 205 -7.57 -14.90 -3.41
CA THR A 205 -8.87 -14.68 -2.81
C THR A 205 -9.44 -13.31 -3.20
N GLY A 206 -8.58 -12.29 -3.35
CA GLY A 206 -9.00 -10.97 -3.75
C GLY A 206 -7.85 -10.00 -3.96
N ILE A 207 -8.12 -8.94 -4.72
CA ILE A 207 -7.20 -7.82 -4.94
C ILE A 207 -7.73 -6.61 -4.17
N ILE A 208 -6.87 -6.06 -3.30
CA ILE A 208 -7.17 -4.93 -2.42
C ILE A 208 -6.46 -3.69 -2.96
N ASP A 209 -7.21 -2.81 -3.60
CA ASP A 209 -6.67 -1.55 -4.12
C ASP A 209 -6.75 -0.45 -3.06
N VAL A 210 -5.58 -0.11 -2.53
CA VAL A 210 -5.38 0.91 -1.49
C VAL A 210 -4.90 2.23 -2.08
N SER A 211 -5.14 2.48 -3.37
CA SER A 211 -4.86 3.75 -4.02
C SER A 211 -5.51 4.92 -3.27
N GLY A 212 -4.77 6.01 -3.08
CA GLY A 212 -5.30 7.19 -2.39
C GLY A 212 -6.07 8.13 -3.33
N TYR A 213 -5.45 8.51 -4.45
CA TYR A 213 -6.00 9.44 -5.44
C TYR A 213 -5.40 9.16 -6.82
N CYS A 214 -5.75 8.02 -7.40
CA CYS A 214 -5.21 7.55 -8.69
C CYS A 214 -6.19 7.75 -9.86
N VAL A 215 -7.49 7.76 -9.60
CA VAL A 215 -8.54 7.84 -10.62
C VAL A 215 -9.03 9.28 -10.72
N SER A 216 -8.34 10.08 -11.53
CA SER A 216 -8.61 11.51 -11.74
C SER A 216 -7.98 12.00 -13.03
N SER A 217 -8.73 12.74 -13.86
CA SER A 217 -8.21 13.34 -15.08
C SER A 217 -7.09 14.37 -14.80
N GLU A 218 -7.05 14.95 -13.60
CA GLU A 218 -5.98 15.87 -13.15
C GLU A 218 -4.63 15.18 -12.91
N ARG A 219 -4.64 13.86 -12.71
CA ARG A 219 -3.43 13.04 -12.52
C ARG A 219 -2.87 12.51 -13.84
N GLY A 220 -3.58 12.75 -14.94
CA GLY A 220 -3.27 12.20 -16.25
C GLY A 220 -3.75 10.76 -16.42
N PHE A 221 -3.67 10.26 -17.65
CA PHE A 221 -4.20 8.93 -18.01
C PHE A 221 -3.42 7.78 -17.34
N GLY A 222 -2.11 7.91 -17.15
CA GLY A 222 -1.25 6.79 -16.71
C GLY A 222 -1.62 6.19 -15.35
N ASP A 223 -1.95 7.02 -14.35
CA ASP A 223 -2.34 6.52 -13.02
C ASP A 223 -3.66 5.75 -13.06
N THR A 224 -4.60 6.21 -13.90
CA THR A 224 -5.89 5.55 -14.12
C THR A 224 -5.72 4.27 -14.94
N GLU A 225 -4.90 4.27 -16.00
CA GLU A 225 -4.58 3.05 -16.77
C GLU A 225 -4.01 1.95 -15.87
N ARG A 226 -3.10 2.30 -14.96
CA ARG A 226 -2.54 1.33 -14.00
C ARG A 226 -3.64 0.69 -13.16
N THR A 227 -4.54 1.50 -12.63
CA THR A 227 -5.68 1.01 -11.84
C THR A 227 -6.56 0.08 -12.68
N LEU A 228 -6.86 0.48 -13.91
CA LEU A 228 -7.65 -0.30 -14.86
C LEU A 228 -6.98 -1.62 -15.23
N ASN A 229 -5.66 -1.66 -15.35
CA ASN A 229 -4.93 -2.90 -15.63
C ASN A 229 -5.09 -3.93 -14.50
N TYR A 230 -5.01 -3.52 -13.23
CA TYR A 230 -5.21 -4.47 -12.13
C TYR A 230 -6.62 -5.03 -12.07
N ILE A 231 -7.65 -4.20 -12.28
CA ILE A 231 -9.04 -4.70 -12.29
C ILE A 231 -9.37 -5.49 -13.56
N LYS A 232 -8.73 -5.21 -14.71
CA LYS A 232 -8.81 -6.08 -15.90
C LYS A 232 -8.25 -7.46 -15.61
N MET A 233 -7.09 -7.54 -14.98
CA MET A 233 -6.55 -8.84 -14.57
C MET A 233 -7.49 -9.55 -13.59
N ALA A 234 -8.08 -8.83 -12.64
CA ALA A 234 -9.07 -9.39 -11.74
C ALA A 234 -10.30 -9.94 -12.50
N TYR A 235 -10.78 -9.19 -13.48
CA TYR A 235 -11.90 -9.57 -14.35
C TYR A 235 -11.58 -10.81 -15.19
N GLU A 236 -10.43 -10.85 -15.85
CA GLU A 236 -9.97 -11.98 -16.68
C GLU A 236 -9.86 -13.29 -15.89
N PHE A 237 -9.42 -13.22 -14.63
CA PHE A 237 -9.25 -14.39 -13.76
C PHE A 237 -10.43 -14.63 -12.80
N ASN A 238 -11.51 -13.86 -12.91
CA ASN A 238 -12.69 -13.92 -12.04
C ASN A 238 -12.33 -13.83 -10.54
N ILE A 239 -11.42 -12.92 -10.21
CA ILE A 239 -10.97 -12.63 -8.84
C ILE A 239 -11.69 -11.38 -8.30
N PRO A 240 -12.26 -11.42 -7.07
CA PRO A 240 -12.85 -10.25 -6.44
C PRO A 240 -11.89 -9.06 -6.33
N TYR A 241 -12.35 -7.88 -6.75
CA TYR A 241 -11.60 -6.63 -6.63
C TYR A 241 -12.30 -5.67 -5.66
N TYR A 242 -11.53 -5.03 -4.79
CA TYR A 242 -12.02 -4.10 -3.78
C TYR A 242 -11.28 -2.77 -3.91
N PHE A 243 -11.99 -1.72 -4.32
CA PHE A 243 -11.45 -0.37 -4.17
C PHE A 243 -11.70 0.07 -2.73
N MET A 244 -10.64 0.08 -1.93
CA MET A 244 -10.67 0.63 -0.58
C MET A 244 -10.90 2.15 -0.61
N PRO A 245 -11.19 2.86 0.50
CA PRO A 245 -11.55 4.28 0.45
C PRO A 245 -10.55 5.18 -0.33
N GLN A 246 -10.96 5.70 -1.50
CA GLN A 246 -10.14 6.57 -2.36
C GLN A 246 -10.87 7.87 -2.69
N SER A 247 -10.10 8.90 -3.05
CA SER A 247 -10.64 10.08 -3.73
C SER A 247 -10.80 9.78 -5.22
N PHE A 248 -11.94 10.15 -5.80
CA PHE A 248 -12.25 9.94 -7.22
C PHE A 248 -12.60 11.25 -7.91
N GLY A 249 -12.14 11.38 -9.15
CA GLY A 249 -12.51 12.47 -10.04
C GLY A 249 -11.52 13.65 -10.05
N PRO A 250 -11.75 14.65 -10.91
CA PRO A 250 -12.75 14.66 -11.99
C PRO A 250 -12.52 13.53 -13.02
N LEU A 251 -13.57 13.18 -13.78
CA LEU A 251 -13.55 12.07 -14.76
C LEU A 251 -13.67 12.61 -16.18
N ASP A 252 -12.85 13.60 -16.54
CA ASP A 252 -12.86 14.21 -17.87
C ASP A 252 -12.11 13.34 -18.89
N TYR A 253 -12.65 12.16 -19.15
CA TYR A 253 -12.09 11.19 -20.09
C TYR A 253 -12.92 11.05 -21.37
N PRO A 254 -12.31 10.60 -22.49
CA PRO A 254 -13.05 10.23 -23.69
C PRO A 254 -14.13 9.16 -23.40
N LYS A 255 -15.22 9.17 -24.17
CA LYS A 255 -16.37 8.26 -23.98
C LYS A 255 -15.99 6.78 -23.91
N TYR A 256 -15.05 6.32 -24.75
CA TYR A 256 -14.60 4.92 -24.75
C TYR A 256 -13.96 4.54 -23.41
N LYS A 257 -13.25 5.48 -22.78
CA LYS A 257 -12.57 5.27 -21.52
C LYS A 257 -13.57 5.24 -20.36
N LEU A 258 -14.56 6.14 -20.37
CA LEU A 258 -15.65 6.10 -19.40
C LEU A 258 -16.47 4.80 -19.51
N ALA A 259 -16.67 4.28 -20.72
CA ALA A 259 -17.33 2.99 -20.92
C ALA A 259 -16.53 1.81 -20.34
N GLU A 260 -15.22 1.77 -20.60
CA GLU A 260 -14.31 0.79 -20.01
C GLU A 260 -14.26 0.89 -18.47
N MET A 261 -14.15 2.10 -17.94
CA MET A 261 -14.19 2.35 -16.49
C MET A 261 -15.50 1.87 -15.88
N LYS A 262 -16.64 2.15 -16.52
CA LYS A 262 -17.95 1.70 -16.06
C LYS A 262 -18.01 0.17 -15.99
N GLU A 263 -17.59 -0.52 -17.05
CA GLU A 263 -17.59 -1.99 -17.11
C GLU A 263 -16.75 -2.58 -15.97
N LEU A 264 -15.50 -2.14 -15.86
CA LEU A 264 -14.56 -2.67 -14.87
C LEU A 264 -14.97 -2.31 -13.45
N PHE A 265 -15.39 -1.07 -13.18
CA PHE A 265 -15.75 -0.67 -11.81
C PHE A 265 -17.05 -1.34 -11.36
N SER A 266 -17.97 -1.66 -12.29
CA SER A 266 -19.17 -2.45 -11.98
C SER A 266 -18.83 -3.89 -11.57
N TYR A 267 -17.69 -4.42 -12.01
CA TYR A 267 -17.22 -5.76 -11.61
C TYR A 267 -16.68 -5.81 -10.18
N ALA A 268 -16.17 -4.69 -9.65
CA ALA A 268 -15.64 -4.65 -8.28
C ALA A 268 -16.73 -5.03 -7.25
N LYS A 269 -16.33 -5.73 -6.19
CA LYS A 269 -17.25 -6.07 -5.08
C LYS A 269 -17.75 -4.83 -4.37
N VAL A 270 -16.90 -3.82 -4.26
CA VAL A 270 -17.23 -2.51 -3.71
C VAL A 270 -16.30 -1.45 -4.28
N VAL A 271 -16.85 -0.25 -4.45
CA VAL A 271 -16.09 0.97 -4.69
C VAL A 271 -16.27 1.92 -3.51
N TYR A 272 -15.31 1.98 -2.60
CA TYR A 272 -15.36 2.94 -1.50
C TYR A 272 -14.89 4.33 -1.95
N ALA A 273 -15.83 5.25 -2.08
CA ALA A 273 -15.53 6.67 -2.20
C ALA A 273 -15.23 7.25 -0.81
N ARG A 274 -14.15 8.02 -0.72
CA ARG A 274 -13.73 8.69 0.52
C ARG A 274 -14.52 9.97 0.78
N GLU A 275 -14.95 10.64 -0.27
CA GLU A 275 -15.74 11.87 -0.21
C GLU A 275 -17.06 11.74 -0.98
N ASP A 276 -18.08 12.47 -0.53
CA ASP A 276 -19.39 12.58 -1.21
C ASP A 276 -19.29 13.01 -2.67
N GLU A 277 -18.33 13.88 -2.98
CA GLU A 277 -18.11 14.36 -4.35
C GLU A 277 -17.68 13.21 -5.27
N GLY A 278 -16.69 12.43 -4.85
CA GLY A 278 -16.23 11.25 -5.57
C GLY A 278 -17.34 10.22 -5.75
N LYS A 279 -18.14 9.97 -4.70
CA LYS A 279 -19.32 9.10 -4.77
C LYS A 279 -20.30 9.56 -5.85
N LYS A 280 -20.70 10.84 -5.81
CA LYS A 280 -21.64 11.43 -6.77
C LYS A 280 -21.11 11.36 -8.20
N ILE A 281 -19.81 11.58 -8.40
CA ILE A 281 -19.18 11.47 -9.73
C ILE A 281 -19.27 10.04 -10.24
N LEU A 282 -18.91 9.05 -9.43
CA LEU A 282 -18.99 7.63 -9.80
C LEU A 282 -20.43 7.19 -10.12
N GLU A 283 -21.40 7.58 -9.31
CA GLU A 283 -22.82 7.25 -9.52
C GLU A 283 -23.41 7.97 -10.75
N LYS A 284 -23.11 9.25 -10.96
CA LYS A 284 -23.72 10.05 -12.04
C LYS A 284 -23.03 9.89 -13.38
N VAL A 285 -21.70 9.86 -13.41
CA VAL A 285 -20.92 9.81 -14.65
C VAL A 285 -20.79 8.38 -15.15
N LEU A 286 -20.49 7.43 -14.27
CA LEU A 286 -20.31 6.02 -14.64
C LEU A 286 -21.58 5.19 -14.44
N GLY A 287 -22.56 5.65 -13.65
CA GLY A 287 -23.79 4.89 -13.41
C GLY A 287 -23.60 3.68 -12.49
N LEU A 288 -22.64 3.74 -11.57
CA LEU A 288 -22.30 2.65 -10.66
C LEU A 288 -23.29 2.54 -9.50
N SER A 289 -23.60 1.32 -9.09
CA SER A 289 -24.50 1.02 -7.94
C SER A 289 -23.77 0.37 -6.75
N ASN A 290 -22.53 -0.07 -6.94
CA ASN A 290 -21.68 -0.70 -5.93
C ASN A 290 -20.77 0.31 -5.20
N VAL A 291 -21.17 1.59 -5.14
CA VAL A 291 -20.39 2.67 -4.52
C VAL A 291 -20.85 2.90 -3.09
N SER A 292 -19.92 2.83 -2.15
CA SER A 292 -20.17 3.11 -0.72
C SER A 292 -19.32 4.28 -0.25
N LEU A 293 -19.85 5.10 0.65
CA LEU A 293 -19.06 6.12 1.33
C LEU A 293 -18.34 5.47 2.50
N SER A 294 -17.06 5.76 2.68
CA SER A 294 -16.30 5.35 3.84
C SER A 294 -15.18 6.34 4.09
N ALA A 295 -14.95 6.72 5.35
CA ALA A 295 -13.79 7.51 5.72
C ALA A 295 -12.47 6.79 5.36
N ASP A 296 -11.38 7.54 5.37
CA ASP A 296 -10.04 7.00 5.15
C ASP A 296 -9.73 5.85 6.13
N MET A 297 -9.28 4.71 5.63
CA MET A 297 -9.00 3.52 6.44
C MET A 297 -7.96 3.76 7.55
N VAL A 298 -7.06 4.75 7.38
CA VAL A 298 -6.06 5.11 8.38
C VAL A 298 -6.73 5.67 9.63
N LEU A 299 -7.80 6.46 9.47
CA LEU A 299 -8.60 7.04 10.57
C LEU A 299 -9.42 5.98 11.32
N GLN A 300 -9.91 4.97 10.59
CA GLN A 300 -10.72 3.87 11.14
C GLN A 300 -9.89 2.88 12.00
N CYS A 301 -8.55 2.91 11.91
CA CYS A 301 -7.67 1.95 12.59
C CYS A 301 -6.88 2.61 13.74
N PRO A 302 -7.42 2.67 14.97
CA PRO A 302 -6.80 3.38 16.10
C PRO A 302 -5.51 2.74 16.62
N ASP A 303 -5.37 1.43 16.49
CA ASP A 303 -4.43 0.61 17.26
C ASP A 303 -3.39 -0.11 16.37
N LEU A 304 -3.05 0.46 15.21
CA LEU A 304 -1.99 -0.05 14.33
C LEU A 304 -0.63 -0.05 15.06
N LYS A 305 0.04 -1.20 15.12
CA LYS A 305 1.35 -1.34 15.78
C LYS A 305 2.40 -1.88 14.83
N THR A 306 3.67 -1.57 15.12
CA THR A 306 4.83 -2.06 14.36
C THR A 306 4.83 -3.59 14.22
N ARG A 307 4.48 -4.32 15.29
CA ARG A 307 4.39 -5.79 15.29
C ARG A 307 3.38 -6.39 14.31
N ASP A 308 2.36 -5.62 13.93
CA ASP A 308 1.32 -6.06 12.99
C ASP A 308 1.87 -6.09 11.55
N VAL A 309 2.95 -5.35 11.30
CA VAL A 309 3.50 -5.08 9.96
C VAL A 309 4.90 -5.67 9.78
N TYR A 310 5.76 -5.59 10.79
CA TYR A 310 7.14 -6.04 10.70
C TYR A 310 7.31 -7.42 11.35
N LEU A 311 8.19 -8.23 10.75
CA LEU A 311 8.64 -9.52 11.26
C LEU A 311 9.73 -9.34 12.32
N ASP A 312 10.67 -8.44 12.07
CA ASP A 312 11.74 -8.09 13.02
C ASP A 312 11.47 -6.71 13.59
N ILE A 313 11.17 -6.66 14.89
CA ILE A 313 11.10 -5.40 15.62
C ILE A 313 12.52 -5.11 16.08
N ASN A 314 13.21 -4.21 15.39
CA ASN A 314 14.50 -3.75 15.86
C ASN A 314 14.26 -2.79 17.04
N GLU A 315 14.21 -3.33 18.27
CA GLU A 315 13.94 -2.57 19.50
C GLU A 315 14.97 -1.45 19.75
N ASN A 316 16.13 -1.52 19.08
CA ASN A 316 17.21 -0.54 19.16
C ASN A 316 17.07 0.64 18.18
N LYS A 317 15.88 0.87 17.60
CA LYS A 317 15.66 2.04 16.73
C LYS A 317 15.88 3.31 17.58
N LYS A 318 16.85 4.13 17.19
CA LYS A 318 17.16 5.39 17.86
C LYS A 318 15.89 6.23 17.90
N LYS A 319 15.42 6.57 19.11
CA LYS A 319 14.19 7.36 19.28
C LYS A 319 14.33 8.66 18.49
N GLU A 320 13.45 8.85 17.53
CA GLU A 320 13.49 10.01 16.65
C GLU A 320 13.06 11.26 17.44
N CYS A 321 13.45 12.45 16.96
CA CYS A 321 13.11 13.69 17.64
C CYS A 321 11.58 13.82 17.73
N CYS A 322 11.08 14.02 18.95
CA CYS A 322 9.67 14.26 19.22
C CYS A 322 9.43 15.77 19.37
N ILE A 323 8.27 16.23 18.91
CA ILE A 323 7.82 17.60 19.16
C ILE A 323 7.65 17.78 20.68
N ALA A 324 8.16 18.88 21.22
CA ALA A 324 7.97 19.22 22.63
C ALA A 324 6.53 19.71 22.87
N SER A 325 6.01 19.48 24.08
CA SER A 325 4.70 20.03 24.49
C SER A 325 4.66 21.54 24.26
N GLY A 326 3.55 22.05 23.70
CA GLY A 326 3.45 23.45 23.29
C GLY A 326 3.99 23.75 21.89
N GLY A 327 4.58 22.75 21.21
CA GLY A 327 5.13 22.89 19.87
C GLY A 327 4.07 22.76 18.77
N VAL A 328 4.29 23.41 17.64
CA VAL A 328 3.42 23.37 16.45
C VAL A 328 4.16 22.68 15.32
N ALA A 329 3.52 21.69 14.69
CA ALA A 329 4.08 21.03 13.52
C ALA A 329 3.64 21.75 12.23
N ILE A 330 4.58 22.03 11.34
CA ILE A 330 4.30 22.46 9.97
C ILE A 330 4.77 21.36 9.03
N VAL A 331 3.87 20.89 8.17
CA VAL A 331 4.14 19.82 7.20
C VAL A 331 3.84 20.33 5.79
N PRO A 332 4.85 20.86 5.08
CA PRO A 332 4.71 21.37 3.72
C PRO A 332 4.37 20.27 2.69
N ASN A 333 4.07 20.69 1.46
CA ASN A 333 3.78 19.79 0.34
C ASN A 333 4.22 20.43 -0.98
N SER A 334 4.99 19.70 -1.78
CA SER A 334 5.40 20.14 -3.11
C SER A 334 4.24 20.25 -4.11
N ASN A 335 3.08 19.62 -3.85
CA ASN A 335 1.88 19.81 -4.69
C ASN A 335 1.35 21.25 -4.69
N LEU A 336 1.73 22.07 -3.70
CA LEU A 336 1.41 23.50 -3.70
C LEU A 336 2.06 24.24 -4.88
N LEU A 337 3.18 23.73 -5.41
CA LEU A 337 3.91 24.29 -6.56
C LEU A 337 3.12 24.25 -7.88
N ARG A 338 1.96 23.58 -7.89
CA ARG A 338 1.03 23.61 -9.02
C ARG A 338 0.31 24.94 -9.15
N TYR A 339 0.24 25.72 -8.08
CA TYR A 339 -0.57 26.94 -7.99
C TYR A 339 0.27 28.19 -7.70
N HIS A 340 1.36 28.05 -6.96
CA HIS A 340 2.23 29.17 -6.57
C HIS A 340 3.70 28.83 -6.78
N SER A 341 4.53 29.86 -6.95
CA SER A 341 5.98 29.72 -7.05
C SER A 341 6.62 29.28 -5.73
N VAL A 342 7.86 28.77 -5.80
CA VAL A 342 8.65 28.44 -4.59
C VAL A 342 8.78 29.67 -3.68
N GLU A 343 9.06 30.85 -4.26
CA GLU A 343 9.23 32.10 -3.51
C GLU A 343 7.97 32.50 -2.75
N GLU A 344 6.80 32.48 -3.40
CA GLU A 344 5.52 32.79 -2.76
C GLU A 344 5.20 31.84 -1.60
N LEU A 345 5.44 30.53 -1.77
CA LEU A 345 5.19 29.53 -0.74
C LEU A 345 6.18 29.64 0.42
N VAL A 346 7.46 29.88 0.13
CA VAL A 346 8.49 30.09 1.16
C VAL A 346 8.17 31.33 1.98
N ASN A 347 7.80 32.44 1.34
CA ASN A 347 7.36 33.66 2.03
C ASN A 347 6.11 33.41 2.89
N MET A 348 5.12 32.67 2.36
CA MET A 348 3.95 32.27 3.15
C MET A 348 4.34 31.52 4.42
N TYR A 349 5.22 30.51 4.31
CA TYR A 349 5.66 29.76 5.48
C TYR A 349 6.51 30.61 6.44
N PHE A 350 7.34 31.54 5.96
CA PHE A 350 8.05 32.49 6.82
C PHE A 350 7.08 33.32 7.66
N GLU A 351 6.06 33.91 7.02
CA GLU A 351 5.08 34.73 7.74
C GLU A 351 4.28 33.90 8.77
N ILE A 352 3.92 32.66 8.43
CA ILE A 352 3.25 31.74 9.37
C ILE A 352 4.17 31.43 10.56
N ILE A 353 5.45 31.09 10.30
CA ILE A 353 6.41 30.74 11.35
C ILE A 353 6.68 31.94 12.25
N ASP A 354 6.96 33.11 11.69
CA ASP A 354 7.22 34.34 12.45
C ASP A 354 6.00 34.74 13.29
N TYR A 355 4.79 34.54 12.76
CA TYR A 355 3.56 34.74 13.51
C TYR A 355 3.45 33.78 14.69
N LEU A 356 3.68 32.47 14.51
CA LEU A 356 3.67 31.49 15.59
C LEU A 356 4.74 31.79 16.67
N LEU A 357 5.94 32.21 16.25
CA LEU A 357 7.01 32.62 17.17
C LEU A 357 6.57 33.81 18.03
N SER A 358 5.77 34.75 17.48
CA SER A 358 5.23 35.88 18.25
C SER A 358 4.25 35.46 19.36
N PHE A 359 3.63 34.27 19.25
CA PHE A 359 2.84 33.63 20.31
C PHE A 359 3.71 32.82 21.30
N GLY A 360 5.03 32.85 21.17
CA GLY A 360 5.95 32.04 21.98
C GLY A 360 5.89 30.55 21.66
N LYS A 361 5.33 30.16 20.49
CA LYS A 361 5.28 28.76 20.07
C LYS A 361 6.63 28.31 19.56
N LYS A 362 6.95 27.05 19.82
CA LYS A 362 8.09 26.37 19.18
C LYS A 362 7.61 25.69 17.90
N VAL A 363 8.27 25.93 16.78
CA VAL A 363 7.84 25.43 15.48
C VAL A 363 8.71 24.27 15.01
N TYR A 364 8.08 23.22 14.51
CA TYR A 364 8.74 22.02 14.00
C TYR A 364 8.33 21.83 12.54
N ILE A 365 9.28 21.97 11.62
CA ILE A 365 9.06 21.72 10.20
C ILE A 365 9.36 20.24 9.96
N VAL A 366 8.34 19.46 9.62
CA VAL A 366 8.45 18.01 9.49
C VAL A 366 8.29 17.60 8.04
N SER A 367 9.27 16.88 7.51
CA SER A 367 9.22 16.30 6.17
C SER A 367 8.29 15.09 6.12
N HIS A 368 7.41 15.01 5.11
CA HIS A 368 6.50 13.89 4.91
C HIS A 368 6.78 13.15 3.58
N SER A 369 7.62 13.72 2.71
CA SER A 369 8.17 13.08 1.50
C SER A 369 9.40 13.88 1.00
N ASN A 370 9.89 13.63 -0.22
CA ASN A 370 11.06 14.33 -0.76
C ASN A 370 10.75 15.81 -1.13
N GLU A 371 10.66 16.69 -0.13
CA GLU A 371 10.16 18.07 -0.20
C GLU A 371 11.30 19.11 -0.16
N SER A 372 12.40 18.81 -0.83
CA SER A 372 13.69 19.45 -0.58
C SER A 372 13.73 20.96 -0.79
N ALA A 373 13.04 21.52 -1.79
CA ALA A 373 13.17 22.94 -2.13
C ALA A 373 12.63 23.88 -1.04
N ILE A 374 11.38 23.67 -0.58
CA ILE A 374 10.77 24.54 0.44
C ILE A 374 11.47 24.36 1.79
N ILE A 375 11.76 23.11 2.18
CA ILE A 375 12.39 22.81 3.47
C ILE A 375 13.80 23.38 3.55
N HIS A 376 14.56 23.34 2.44
CA HIS A 376 15.90 23.91 2.38
C HIS A 376 15.91 25.41 2.72
N ASP A 377 15.02 26.19 2.11
CA ASP A 377 14.97 27.63 2.32
C ASP A 377 14.47 27.99 3.72
N LEU A 378 13.51 27.23 4.25
CA LEU A 378 13.09 27.34 5.64
C LEU A 378 14.25 27.07 6.61
N LYS A 379 15.03 26.03 6.36
CA LYS A 379 16.20 25.69 7.17
C LYS A 379 17.25 26.79 7.14
N ALA A 380 17.55 27.33 5.95
CA ALA A 380 18.53 28.39 5.79
C ALA A 380 18.11 29.68 6.53
N ARG A 381 16.83 30.05 6.47
CA ARG A 381 16.31 31.29 7.11
C ARG A 381 16.34 31.26 8.63
N TYR A 382 16.14 30.09 9.22
CA TYR A 382 16.05 29.89 10.67
C TYR A 382 17.26 29.13 11.25
N ASP A 383 18.37 29.08 10.51
CA ASP A 383 19.60 28.48 11.02
C ASP A 383 20.04 29.15 12.34
N GLY A 384 20.33 28.34 13.36
CA GLY A 384 20.64 28.79 14.71
C GLY A 384 19.45 29.27 15.56
N ASN A 385 18.20 29.28 15.07
CA ASN A 385 17.03 29.63 15.88
C ASN A 385 16.56 28.41 16.71
N GLU A 386 16.74 28.46 18.04
CA GLU A 386 16.38 27.35 18.94
C GLU A 386 14.86 27.05 19.00
N SER A 387 14.03 27.99 18.54
CA SER A 387 12.57 27.88 18.50
C SER A 387 12.03 27.35 17.17
N VAL A 388 12.87 27.14 16.15
CA VAL A 388 12.48 26.53 14.88
C VAL A 388 13.35 25.32 14.59
N ILE A 389 12.75 24.13 14.61
CA ILE A 389 13.46 22.87 14.41
C ILE A 389 13.03 22.24 13.08
N VAL A 390 13.99 21.98 12.20
CA VAL A 390 13.74 21.27 10.94
C VAL A 390 14.05 19.77 11.13
N LEU A 391 13.01 18.96 11.00
CA LEU A 391 13.04 17.50 11.05
C LEU A 391 13.07 16.94 9.62
N ASP A 392 14.25 16.99 9.01
CA ASP A 392 14.49 16.59 7.62
C ASP A 392 14.95 15.11 7.54
N TYR A 393 14.10 14.21 8.03
CA TYR A 393 14.29 12.76 7.93
C TYR A 393 13.10 12.14 7.21
N LEU A 394 13.33 11.06 6.45
CA LEU A 394 12.24 10.28 5.85
C LEU A 394 11.65 9.32 6.90
N TYR A 395 10.70 9.83 7.68
CA TYR A 395 9.91 9.07 8.65
C TYR A 395 9.16 7.91 7.98
N ASP A 396 9.00 6.75 8.64
CA ASP A 396 7.87 5.88 8.33
C ASP A 396 6.60 6.39 9.05
N CYS A 397 5.42 5.89 8.69
CA CYS A 397 4.16 6.39 9.26
C CYS A 397 4.05 6.22 10.79
N PHE A 398 4.75 5.23 11.39
CA PHE A 398 4.83 5.09 12.84
C PHE A 398 5.67 6.18 13.45
N ALA A 399 6.89 6.37 12.92
CA ALA A 399 7.82 7.39 13.38
C ALA A 399 7.24 8.80 13.22
N PHE A 400 6.54 9.08 12.12
CA PHE A 400 5.83 10.34 11.92
C PHE A 400 4.79 10.58 13.03
N SER A 401 3.98 9.56 13.34
CA SER A 401 2.96 9.65 14.39
C SER A 401 3.59 9.88 15.77
N GLU A 402 4.66 9.16 16.09
CA GLU A 402 5.42 9.35 17.34
C GLU A 402 6.03 10.75 17.44
N THR A 403 6.55 11.29 16.34
CA THR A 403 7.12 12.64 16.30
C THR A 403 6.08 13.71 16.61
N ILE A 404 4.87 13.63 16.04
CA ILE A 404 3.86 14.69 16.18
C ILE A 404 2.95 14.55 17.41
N GLN A 405 2.99 13.44 18.16
CA GLN A 405 2.01 13.09 19.21
C GLN A 405 1.85 14.11 20.36
N HIS A 406 2.78 15.04 20.51
CA HIS A 406 2.74 16.09 21.53
C HIS A 406 2.58 17.50 20.95
N ALA A 407 2.32 17.62 19.65
CA ALA A 407 2.04 18.90 19.03
C ALA A 407 0.74 19.50 19.57
N ASP A 408 0.73 20.81 19.77
CA ASP A 408 -0.45 21.57 20.13
C ASP A 408 -1.49 21.55 19.02
N PHE A 409 -1.03 21.72 17.78
CA PHE A 409 -1.78 21.56 16.55
C PHE A 409 -0.82 21.37 15.37
N VAL A 410 -1.37 20.96 14.23
CA VAL A 410 -0.62 20.68 13.00
C VAL A 410 -1.12 21.59 11.88
N ILE A 411 -0.21 22.34 11.25
CA ILE A 411 -0.49 23.05 10.00
C ILE A 411 0.06 22.20 8.86
N SER A 412 -0.79 21.75 7.93
CA SER A 412 -0.32 20.86 6.88
C SER A 412 -0.99 21.07 5.54
N SER A 413 -0.18 20.94 4.49
CA SER A 413 -0.65 20.76 3.11
C SER A 413 -0.60 19.30 2.65
N ARG A 414 -0.37 18.34 3.55
CA ARG A 414 -0.38 16.89 3.30
C ARG A 414 -1.61 16.24 3.96
N TYR A 415 -2.46 15.64 3.14
CA TYR A 415 -3.69 14.98 3.61
C TYR A 415 -3.43 13.97 4.74
N HIS A 416 -2.44 13.09 4.59
CA HIS A 416 -2.21 12.05 5.59
C HIS A 416 -1.49 12.55 6.84
N ALA A 417 -0.77 13.67 6.78
CA ALA A 417 -0.28 14.33 7.99
C ALA A 417 -1.46 14.77 8.88
N LEU A 418 -2.51 15.34 8.26
CA LEU A 418 -3.76 15.66 8.95
C LEU A 418 -4.44 14.40 9.48
N ALA A 419 -4.52 13.33 8.69
CA ALA A 419 -5.13 12.07 9.14
C ALA A 419 -4.40 11.46 10.36
N HIS A 420 -3.06 11.46 10.36
CA HIS A 420 -2.25 11.02 11.49
C HIS A 420 -2.45 11.92 12.72
N ALA A 421 -2.53 13.24 12.54
CA ALA A 421 -2.80 14.19 13.61
C ALA A 421 -4.18 13.94 14.26
N TYR A 422 -5.23 13.74 13.45
CA TYR A 422 -6.57 13.46 13.96
C TYR A 422 -6.65 12.14 14.74
N LYS A 423 -5.91 11.10 14.35
CA LYS A 423 -5.80 9.86 15.15
C LYS A 423 -5.23 10.08 16.54
N LEU A 424 -4.38 11.10 16.68
CA LEU A 424 -3.76 11.51 17.94
C LEU A 424 -4.60 12.58 18.66
N PHE A 425 -5.79 12.89 18.14
CA PHE A 425 -6.70 13.93 18.63
C PHE A 425 -6.07 15.33 18.63
N ILE A 426 -5.25 15.63 17.62
CA ILE A 426 -4.56 16.90 17.46
C ILE A 426 -5.34 17.80 16.47
N PRO A 427 -5.76 19.01 16.87
CA PRO A 427 -6.35 20.00 15.97
C PRO A 427 -5.46 20.35 14.79
N CYS A 428 -6.06 20.72 13.66
CA CYS A 428 -5.31 20.96 12.43
C CYS A 428 -5.74 22.24 11.71
N ILE A 429 -4.79 22.85 11.00
CA ILE A 429 -5.05 23.82 9.94
C ILE A 429 -4.61 23.19 8.63
N ALA A 430 -5.54 23.06 7.68
CA ALA A 430 -5.26 22.49 6.38
C ALA A 430 -4.97 23.57 5.35
N ILE A 431 -3.82 23.48 4.69
CA ILE A 431 -3.51 24.24 3.47
C ILE A 431 -3.83 23.32 2.28
N GLY A 432 -5.10 23.35 1.86
CA GLY A 432 -5.66 22.41 0.88
C GLY A 432 -5.42 22.83 -0.56
N TRP A 433 -5.02 21.88 -1.41
CA TRP A 433 -4.80 22.08 -2.86
C TRP A 433 -5.76 21.27 -3.75
N SER A 434 -6.72 20.56 -3.15
CA SER A 434 -7.73 19.75 -3.86
C SER A 434 -8.98 19.59 -3.00
N SER A 435 -10.09 19.15 -3.60
CA SER A 435 -11.38 19.09 -2.92
C SER A 435 -11.43 18.10 -1.76
N LYS A 436 -10.56 17.07 -1.74
CA LYS A 436 -10.46 16.08 -0.66
C LYS A 436 -10.23 16.68 0.74
N TYR A 437 -9.58 17.84 0.83
CA TYR A 437 -9.36 18.51 2.11
C TYR A 437 -10.69 19.01 2.70
N ASN A 438 -11.64 19.46 1.86
CA ASN A 438 -12.98 19.83 2.33
C ASN A 438 -13.69 18.64 2.99
N GLY A 439 -13.60 17.46 2.38
CA GLY A 439 -14.19 16.23 2.91
C GLY A 439 -13.62 15.89 4.28
N LEU A 440 -12.29 15.85 4.40
CA LEU A 440 -11.61 15.53 5.67
C LEU A 440 -11.91 16.55 6.76
N MET A 441 -11.79 17.84 6.48
CA MET A 441 -12.02 18.88 7.48
C MET A 441 -13.48 18.87 7.95
N ARG A 442 -14.43 18.59 7.05
CA ARG A 442 -15.86 18.45 7.39
C ARG A 442 -16.15 17.28 8.31
N ILE A 443 -15.65 16.09 8.01
CA ILE A 443 -15.91 14.92 8.88
C ILE A 443 -15.27 15.08 10.28
N MET A 444 -14.27 15.95 10.41
CA MET A 444 -13.63 16.28 11.69
C MET A 444 -14.22 17.50 12.40
N GLY A 445 -15.20 18.19 11.80
CA GLY A 445 -15.76 19.43 12.37
C GLY A 445 -14.77 20.59 12.42
N GLN A 446 -13.84 20.65 11.45
CA GLN A 446 -12.76 21.63 11.37
C GLN A 446 -12.79 22.45 10.06
N GLU A 447 -13.96 22.61 9.43
CA GLU A 447 -14.10 23.34 8.16
C GLU A 447 -13.56 24.76 8.22
N ASP A 448 -13.69 25.42 9.36
CA ASP A 448 -13.21 26.78 9.59
C ASP A 448 -11.67 26.91 9.58
N TYR A 449 -10.96 25.79 9.62
CA TYR A 449 -9.50 25.71 9.61
C TYR A 449 -8.95 25.22 8.25
N LEU A 450 -9.76 25.28 7.19
CA LEU A 450 -9.35 24.98 5.83
C LEU A 450 -9.02 26.24 5.05
N TYR A 451 -7.76 26.36 4.64
CA TYR A 451 -7.29 27.37 3.71
C TYR A 451 -7.10 26.77 2.31
N ASP A 452 -7.83 27.28 1.31
CA ASP A 452 -7.70 26.86 -0.08
C ASP A 452 -6.57 27.62 -0.77
N ILE A 453 -5.46 26.92 -1.03
CA ILE A 453 -4.26 27.50 -1.63
C ILE A 453 -4.38 27.73 -3.14
N ARG A 454 -5.49 27.32 -3.78
CA ARG A 454 -5.67 27.50 -5.23
C ARG A 454 -5.96 28.95 -5.60
N GLU A 455 -6.33 29.76 -4.61
CA GLU A 455 -6.52 31.21 -4.73
C GLU A 455 -5.23 31.97 -4.41
N LYS A 456 -5.26 33.31 -4.53
CA LYS A 456 -4.14 34.17 -4.12
C LYS A 456 -3.85 34.01 -2.62
N ILE A 457 -2.57 33.91 -2.28
CA ILE A 457 -2.11 33.80 -0.89
C ILE A 457 -2.55 35.04 -0.09
N ASP A 458 -3.23 34.80 1.03
CA ASP A 458 -3.71 35.79 1.99
C ASP A 458 -3.39 35.28 3.40
N ILE A 459 -2.22 35.68 3.89
CA ILE A 459 -1.68 35.27 5.19
C ILE A 459 -2.60 35.68 6.34
N SER A 460 -3.32 36.80 6.20
CA SER A 460 -4.23 37.27 7.24
C SER A 460 -5.33 36.25 7.55
N LYS A 461 -5.77 35.46 6.57
CA LYS A 461 -6.73 34.36 6.79
C LYS A 461 -6.13 33.25 7.63
N ILE A 462 -4.88 32.87 7.35
CA ILE A 462 -4.18 31.81 8.09
C ILE A 462 -3.90 32.27 9.52
N CYS A 463 -3.44 33.51 9.73
CA CYS A 463 -3.28 34.09 11.07
C CYS A 463 -4.59 34.06 11.87
N ARG A 464 -5.73 34.45 11.26
CA ARG A 464 -7.04 34.37 11.92
C ARG A 464 -7.44 32.93 12.29
N MET A 465 -7.07 31.95 11.48
CA MET A 465 -7.29 30.53 11.81
C MET A 465 -6.43 30.11 13.01
N ILE A 466 -5.17 30.56 13.06
CA ILE A 466 -4.27 30.33 14.21
C ILE A 466 -4.85 30.96 15.49
N ASP A 467 -5.25 32.24 15.46
CA ASP A 467 -5.88 32.93 16.58
C ASP A 467 -7.10 32.15 17.11
N LYS A 468 -7.95 31.71 16.19
CA LYS A 468 -9.16 30.98 16.53
C LYS A 468 -8.84 29.61 17.14
N LEU A 469 -7.87 28.90 16.58
CA LEU A 469 -7.49 27.58 17.09
C LEU A 469 -6.83 27.69 18.47
N GLU A 470 -5.95 28.67 18.70
CA GLU A 470 -5.35 28.94 20.02
C GLU A 470 -6.42 29.23 21.08
N THR A 471 -7.46 29.99 20.73
CA THR A 471 -8.54 30.34 21.66
C THR A 471 -9.57 29.22 21.88
N LYS A 472 -9.75 28.32 20.92
CA LYS A 472 -10.78 27.25 20.95
C LYS A 472 -10.24 25.84 21.04
N LYS A 473 -8.93 25.67 21.27
CA LYS A 473 -8.22 24.39 21.24
C LYS A 473 -8.95 23.26 21.99
N ASP A 474 -9.39 23.49 23.22
CA ASP A 474 -10.07 22.47 24.02
C ASP A 474 -11.44 22.07 23.46
N VAL A 475 -12.16 23.02 22.87
CA VAL A 475 -13.45 22.78 22.20
C VAL A 475 -13.22 21.94 20.96
N ASP A 476 -12.26 22.34 20.11
CA ASP A 476 -11.93 21.62 18.88
C ASP A 476 -11.45 20.20 19.17
N LEU A 477 -10.65 20.03 20.21
CA LEU A 477 -10.15 18.71 20.63
C LEU A 477 -11.31 17.79 21.04
N ASN A 478 -12.32 18.30 21.76
CA ASN A 478 -13.49 17.52 22.12
C ASN A 478 -14.34 17.13 20.90
N ILE A 479 -14.51 18.05 19.93
CA ILE A 479 -15.19 17.76 18.67
C ILE A 479 -14.45 16.64 17.91
N ILE A 480 -13.12 16.76 17.77
CA ILE A 480 -12.30 15.73 17.10
C ILE A 480 -12.45 14.38 17.80
N ARG A 481 -12.41 14.34 19.14
CA ARG A 481 -12.59 13.08 19.90
C ARG A 481 -13.94 12.43 19.62
N GLU A 482 -15.01 13.22 19.55
CA GLU A 482 -16.35 12.72 19.20
C GLU A 482 -16.36 12.16 17.79
N LYS A 483 -15.91 12.94 16.80
CA LYS A 483 -15.87 12.51 15.39
C LYS A 483 -14.99 11.28 15.16
N MET A 484 -13.85 11.21 15.83
CA MET A 484 -12.97 10.05 15.73
C MET A 484 -13.59 8.79 16.34
N ARG A 485 -14.39 8.89 17.41
CA ARG A 485 -15.13 7.72 17.94
C ARG A 485 -16.14 7.19 16.92
N ASP A 486 -16.87 8.09 16.26
CA ASP A 486 -17.83 7.71 15.21
C ASP A 486 -17.09 7.02 14.06
N ILE A 487 -16.01 7.64 13.55
CA ILE A 487 -15.21 7.08 12.44
C ILE A 487 -14.59 5.72 12.82
N GLN A 488 -14.10 5.56 14.04
CA GLN A 488 -13.47 4.32 14.52
C GLN A 488 -14.50 3.23 14.87
N SER A 489 -15.79 3.55 14.91
CA SER A 489 -16.86 2.54 15.00
C SER A 489 -17.13 1.85 13.65
N GLU A 490 -16.68 2.47 12.55
CA GLU A 490 -16.77 1.93 11.20
C GLU A 490 -15.49 1.19 10.81
N ASN A 491 -15.60 0.24 9.89
CA ASN A 491 -14.47 -0.49 9.35
C ASN A 491 -14.75 -0.92 7.90
N CYS A 492 -14.05 -0.31 6.93
CA CYS A 492 -14.19 -0.65 5.51
C CYS A 492 -13.77 -2.08 5.15
N PHE A 493 -13.07 -2.79 6.03
CA PHE A 493 -12.78 -4.22 5.88
C PHE A 493 -13.91 -5.12 6.42
N ALA A 494 -14.99 -4.57 6.97
CA ALA A 494 -16.15 -5.37 7.38
C ALA A 494 -16.78 -6.17 6.24
N ILE A 495 -16.55 -5.77 4.98
CA ILE A 495 -16.95 -6.54 3.79
C ILE A 495 -16.32 -7.94 3.75
N PHE A 496 -15.17 -8.15 4.40
CA PHE A 496 -14.52 -9.46 4.48
C PHE A 496 -15.06 -10.35 5.61
N ASP A 497 -15.96 -9.83 6.45
CA ASP A 497 -16.59 -10.57 7.55
C ASP A 497 -17.88 -11.29 7.08
N ASP A 498 -18.44 -10.91 5.93
CA ASP A 498 -19.67 -11.47 5.39
C ASP A 498 -19.36 -12.72 4.52
N PRO A 499 -19.84 -13.93 4.89
CA PRO A 499 -19.54 -15.17 4.17
C PRO A 499 -20.31 -15.36 2.84
N LYS A 500 -20.92 -14.31 2.28
CA LYS A 500 -21.84 -14.38 1.13
C LYS A 500 -21.26 -14.98 -0.14
#